data_AF-A0A6I3WUG7-F1
#
_entry.id   AF-A0A6I3WUG7-F1
#
_cell.length_a   1.000
_cell.length_b   1.000
_cell.length_c   1.000
_cell.angle_alpha   90.00
_cell.angle_beta   90.00
_cell.angle_gamma   90.00
#
_symmetry.space_group_name_H-M   'P 1'
#
loop_
_entity.id
_entity.type
_entity.pdbx_description
1 polymer ?
#
loop_
_entity_poly.entity_id
_entity_poly.type
_entity_poly.pdbx_seq_one_letter_code
_entity_poly.pdbx_strand_id
1 'polypeptide(L)'
;MTLVITTTDDKVEKVIAAANEASREHPMRIIVINNVSDANQTVPLNAELRLGGDAGASEVIILNASDELVGDPQGLINGLLLPDAPMVAWWPDAAPLRMSETSLGRVAGHRVADTITASNPVELLRILAEAYEPGDVDLGWTRITQWRGLLAATLDTGVNLGITGAKVSGALDNSAPILLAAWLRSELKVPVELALEGKSELGNIIRAEIMTNAGSIVLERTEPGFARLSQPGQPDHAISLPLRGLGDCLTEELRRLDADIVFGRVLTEGIPLLVAESELI
;
A
#
# COMPACT_ATOMS: atom_id res chain seq x y z
N MET A 1 -15.28 10.98 7.59
CA MET A 1 -15.40 9.67 6.88
C MET A 1 -15.55 8.56 7.90
N THR A 2 -15.87 7.34 7.47
CA THR A 2 -15.79 6.13 8.31
C THR A 2 -14.74 5.18 7.74
N LEU A 3 -13.76 4.80 8.56
CA LEU A 3 -12.78 3.78 8.24
C LEU A 3 -13.20 2.46 8.91
N VAL A 4 -13.42 1.44 8.10
CA VAL A 4 -13.76 0.09 8.56
C VAL A 4 -12.57 -0.83 8.35
N ILE A 5 -12.09 -1.43 9.43
CA ILE A 5 -10.88 -2.25 9.47
C ILE A 5 -11.28 -3.69 9.77
N THR A 6 -10.83 -4.66 8.98
CA THR A 6 -10.97 -6.09 9.31
C THR A 6 -9.60 -6.65 9.67
N THR A 7 -9.46 -7.19 10.89
CA THR A 7 -8.18 -7.62 11.46
C THR A 7 -8.37 -8.83 12.38
N THR A 8 -7.27 -9.42 12.83
CA THR A 8 -7.24 -10.45 13.88
C THR A 8 -6.81 -9.89 15.23
N ASP A 9 -7.09 -10.65 16.30
CA ASP A 9 -6.88 -10.24 17.68
C ASP A 9 -5.41 -9.89 18.00
N ASP A 10 -4.46 -10.63 17.43
CA ASP A 10 -3.03 -10.41 17.61
C ASP A 10 -2.51 -9.10 17.00
N LYS A 11 -3.32 -8.42 16.18
CA LYS A 11 -2.93 -7.22 15.43
C LYS A 11 -3.82 -6.00 15.69
N VAL A 12 -4.93 -6.18 16.39
CA VAL A 12 -5.95 -5.15 16.64
C VAL A 12 -5.35 -3.84 17.15
N GLU A 13 -4.45 -3.88 18.12
CA GLU A 13 -3.85 -2.68 18.70
C GLU A 13 -2.90 -1.96 17.73
N LYS A 14 -2.16 -2.71 16.91
CA LYS A 14 -1.26 -2.14 15.92
C LYS A 14 -2.02 -1.39 14.84
N VAL A 15 -3.14 -1.95 14.37
CA VAL A 15 -3.95 -1.35 13.31
C VAL A 15 -4.74 -0.14 13.83
N ILE A 16 -5.23 -0.20 15.08
CA ILE A 16 -5.84 0.94 15.77
C ILE A 16 -4.83 2.08 15.92
N ALA A 17 -3.58 1.79 16.31
CA ALA A 17 -2.55 2.82 16.43
C ALA A 17 -2.29 3.55 15.09
N ALA A 18 -2.20 2.81 13.98
CA ALA A 18 -2.04 3.39 12.65
C ALA A 18 -3.26 4.21 12.21
N ALA A 19 -4.48 3.73 12.48
CA ALA A 19 -5.71 4.46 12.19
C ALA A 19 -5.84 5.74 13.03
N ASN A 20 -5.48 5.68 14.32
CA ASN A 20 -5.46 6.84 15.20
C ASN A 20 -4.45 7.89 14.74
N GLU A 21 -3.29 7.46 14.25
CA GLU A 21 -2.30 8.36 13.63
C GLU A 21 -2.88 9.09 12.42
N ALA A 22 -3.46 8.35 11.47
CA ALA A 22 -4.10 8.93 10.30
C ALA A 22 -5.27 9.87 10.64
N SER A 23 -5.99 9.58 11.73
CA SER A 23 -7.12 10.40 12.15
C SER A 23 -6.75 11.81 12.62
N ARG A 24 -5.47 12.05 12.94
CA ARG A 24 -4.97 13.38 13.29
C ARG A 24 -5.04 14.33 12.11
N GLU A 25 -4.81 13.83 10.89
CA GLU A 25 -4.93 14.61 9.66
C GLU A 25 -6.35 14.51 9.06
N HIS A 26 -7.02 13.37 9.27
CA HIS A 26 -8.32 13.09 8.68
C HIS A 26 -9.34 12.67 9.74
N PRO A 27 -10.11 13.61 10.34
CA PRO A 27 -11.14 13.27 11.33
C PRO A 27 -12.12 12.22 10.79
N MET A 28 -12.18 11.06 11.47
CA MET A 28 -12.96 9.91 11.03
C MET A 28 -13.49 9.09 12.20
N ARG A 29 -14.56 8.34 11.95
CA ARG A 29 -14.97 7.25 12.84
C ARG A 29 -14.20 6.00 12.43
N ILE A 30 -13.64 5.29 13.40
CA ILE A 30 -12.92 4.03 13.18
C ILE A 30 -13.81 2.89 13.70
N ILE A 31 -14.13 1.94 12.82
CA ILE A 31 -14.84 0.71 13.19
C ILE A 31 -13.91 -0.46 12.91
N VAL A 32 -13.59 -1.25 13.93
CA VAL A 32 -12.71 -2.41 13.81
C VAL A 32 -13.56 -3.66 13.96
N ILE A 33 -13.55 -4.52 12.95
CA ILE A 33 -14.11 -5.87 13.01
C ILE A 33 -12.93 -6.78 13.35
N ASN A 34 -12.83 -7.14 14.63
CA ASN A 34 -11.83 -8.07 15.15
C ASN A 34 -12.37 -9.49 15.06
N ASN A 35 -11.77 -10.31 14.20
CA ASN A 35 -12.14 -11.72 14.13
C ASN A 35 -11.46 -12.49 15.27
N VAL A 36 -12.28 -13.00 16.19
CA VAL A 36 -11.81 -13.78 17.35
C VAL A 36 -12.05 -15.26 17.09
N SER A 37 -11.00 -15.96 16.69
CA SER A 37 -11.02 -17.41 16.52
C SER A 37 -10.87 -18.13 17.87
N ASP A 38 -11.88 -18.04 18.74
CA ASP A 38 -11.93 -18.81 19.98
C ASP A 38 -13.14 -19.77 19.98
N ALA A 39 -12.84 -21.07 19.94
CA ALA A 39 -13.85 -22.13 19.99
C ALA A 39 -14.65 -22.15 21.31
N ASN A 40 -14.19 -21.46 22.36
CA ASN A 40 -14.87 -21.35 23.64
C ASN A 40 -15.66 -20.03 23.81
N GLN A 41 -15.75 -19.20 22.77
CA GLN A 41 -16.47 -17.94 22.86
C GLN A 41 -17.98 -18.21 22.97
N THR A 42 -18.54 -17.88 24.13
CA THR A 42 -19.98 -18.07 24.43
C THR A 42 -20.85 -16.93 23.93
N VAL A 43 -20.24 -15.77 23.63
CA VAL A 43 -20.91 -14.57 23.12
C VAL A 43 -20.45 -14.37 21.68
N PRO A 44 -21.36 -14.43 20.69
CA PRO A 44 -20.97 -14.37 19.28
C PRO A 44 -20.50 -12.98 18.84
N LEU A 45 -20.96 -11.93 19.53
CA LEU A 45 -20.58 -10.54 19.28
C LEU A 45 -20.52 -9.75 20.57
N ASN A 46 -19.39 -9.08 20.82
CA ASN A 46 -19.32 -8.02 21.82
C ASN A 46 -18.71 -6.76 21.19
N ALA A 47 -18.93 -5.62 21.83
CA ALA A 47 -18.44 -4.33 21.34
C ALA A 47 -17.73 -3.54 22.45
N GLU A 48 -16.63 -2.91 22.10
CA GLU A 48 -15.89 -1.95 22.92
C GLU A 48 -15.94 -0.57 22.26
N LEU A 49 -16.15 0.47 23.05
CA LEU A 49 -16.11 1.86 22.60
C LEU A 49 -14.95 2.57 23.30
N ARG A 50 -13.98 3.05 22.52
CA ARG A 50 -12.88 3.90 23.01
C ARG A 50 -13.11 5.34 22.57
N LEU A 51 -12.98 6.28 23.51
CA LEU A 51 -13.21 7.71 23.32
C LEU A 51 -12.05 8.51 23.94
N GLY A 52 -11.72 9.67 23.35
CA GLY A 52 -10.73 10.58 23.93
C GLY A 52 -9.30 10.03 23.85
N GLY A 53 -8.53 10.12 24.95
CA GLY A 53 -7.10 9.78 24.97
C GLY A 53 -6.73 8.43 24.34
N ASP A 54 -7.60 7.43 24.48
CA ASP A 54 -7.41 6.07 23.94
C ASP A 54 -7.80 5.92 22.46
N ALA A 55 -8.51 6.91 21.89
CA ALA A 55 -8.96 6.95 20.49
C ALA A 55 -8.42 8.19 19.73
N GLY A 56 -7.53 8.96 20.36
CA GLY A 56 -6.99 10.19 19.79
C GLY A 56 -8.08 11.20 19.42
N ALA A 57 -8.09 11.62 18.15
CA ALA A 57 -9.08 12.57 17.62
C ALA A 57 -10.40 11.90 17.18
N SER A 58 -10.52 10.58 17.36
CA SER A 58 -11.59 9.77 16.79
C SER A 58 -12.44 9.06 17.84
N GLU A 59 -13.56 8.52 17.39
CA GLU A 59 -14.30 7.46 18.07
C GLU A 59 -13.84 6.12 17.48
N VAL A 60 -13.42 5.18 18.33
CA VAL A 60 -13.02 3.83 17.91
C VAL A 60 -14.02 2.83 18.47
N ILE A 61 -14.71 2.12 17.57
CA ILE A 61 -15.67 1.06 17.89
C ILE A 61 -15.03 -0.27 17.50
N ILE A 62 -14.80 -1.16 18.46
CA ILE A 62 -14.23 -2.49 18.22
C ILE A 62 -15.35 -3.50 18.36
N LEU A 63 -15.61 -4.27 17.31
CA LEU A 63 -16.56 -5.38 17.27
C LEU A 63 -15.76 -6.66 17.32
N ASN A 64 -15.76 -7.34 18.47
CA ASN A 64 -15.17 -8.67 18.59
C ASN A 64 -16.23 -9.69 18.16
N ALA A 65 -16.06 -10.23 16.96
CA ALA A 65 -17.01 -11.11 16.32
C ALA A 65 -16.41 -12.51 16.16
N SER A 66 -17.24 -13.53 16.35
CA SER A 66 -16.88 -14.91 16.02
C SER A 66 -16.81 -15.11 14.50
N ASP A 67 -16.11 -16.17 14.06
CA ASP A 67 -15.93 -16.49 12.64
C ASP A 67 -17.27 -16.55 11.86
N GLU A 68 -18.35 -17.06 12.47
CA GLU A 68 -19.68 -17.15 11.85
C GLU A 68 -20.25 -15.77 11.46
N LEU A 69 -20.02 -14.75 12.29
CA LEU A 69 -20.51 -13.40 12.06
C LEU A 69 -19.62 -12.59 11.11
N VAL A 70 -18.34 -12.94 11.01
CA VAL A 70 -17.39 -12.32 10.07
C VAL A 70 -17.66 -12.75 8.62
N GLY A 71 -18.56 -13.70 8.37
CA GLY A 71 -19.01 -14.07 7.02
C GLY A 71 -19.78 -12.98 6.27
N ASP A 72 -20.51 -12.10 6.98
CA ASP A 72 -21.14 -10.90 6.41
C ASP A 72 -20.85 -9.65 7.25
N PRO A 73 -19.64 -9.08 7.14
CA PRO A 73 -19.19 -7.97 7.98
C PRO A 73 -20.00 -6.67 7.78
N GLN A 74 -20.65 -6.49 6.64
CA GLN A 74 -21.53 -5.34 6.40
C GLN A 74 -22.73 -5.31 7.37
N GLY A 75 -23.32 -6.47 7.65
CA GLY A 75 -24.45 -6.58 8.59
C GLY A 75 -24.12 -6.08 10.00
N LEU A 76 -22.87 -6.26 10.43
CA LEU A 76 -22.38 -5.84 11.75
C LEU A 76 -22.28 -4.32 11.90
N ILE A 77 -22.01 -3.61 10.80
CA ILE A 77 -21.69 -2.17 10.85
C ILE A 77 -22.82 -1.28 10.35
N ASN A 78 -23.83 -1.82 9.65
CA ASN A 78 -24.89 -1.02 9.02
C ASN A 78 -25.56 -0.01 9.97
N GLY A 79 -25.79 -0.39 11.23
CA GLY A 79 -26.38 0.51 12.24
C GLY A 79 -25.42 1.56 12.80
N LEU A 80 -24.12 1.46 12.50
CA LEU A 80 -23.05 2.34 12.98
C LEU A 80 -22.53 3.31 11.90
N LEU A 81 -22.88 3.04 10.63
CA LEU A 81 -22.53 3.88 9.48
C LEU A 81 -23.32 5.20 9.52
N LEU A 82 -22.65 6.28 9.14
CA LEU A 82 -23.30 7.56 8.92
C LEU A 82 -23.81 7.61 7.47
N PRO A 83 -25.06 8.00 7.21
CA PRO A 83 -25.71 7.86 5.90
C PRO A 83 -25.02 8.64 4.78
N ASP A 84 -24.31 9.74 5.10
CA ASP A 84 -23.70 10.64 4.12
C ASP A 84 -22.15 10.69 4.22
N ALA A 85 -21.54 9.84 5.04
CA ALA A 85 -20.08 9.81 5.18
C ALA A 85 -19.46 8.78 4.22
N PRO A 86 -18.40 9.14 3.47
CA PRO A 86 -17.68 8.15 2.66
C PRO A 86 -17.11 7.06 3.57
N MET A 87 -17.24 5.81 3.11
CA MET A 87 -16.72 4.63 3.78
C MET A 87 -15.46 4.13 3.07
N VAL A 88 -14.42 3.89 3.86
CA VAL A 88 -13.18 3.25 3.45
C VAL A 88 -13.12 1.87 4.11
N ALA A 89 -12.89 0.81 3.33
CA ALA A 89 -12.62 -0.52 3.84
C ALA A 89 -11.12 -0.79 3.79
N TRP A 90 -10.55 -1.29 4.89
CA TRP A 90 -9.12 -1.57 4.99
C TRP A 90 -8.87 -2.97 5.55
N TRP A 91 -8.06 -3.74 4.82
CA TRP A 91 -7.57 -5.05 5.21
C TRP A 91 -6.05 -4.99 5.39
N PRO A 92 -5.55 -4.64 6.60
CA PRO A 92 -4.12 -4.49 6.89
C PRO A 92 -3.31 -5.80 6.80
N ASP A 93 -4.00 -6.93 6.83
CA ASP A 93 -3.38 -8.25 7.01
C ASP A 93 -3.45 -9.12 5.76
N ALA A 94 -4.67 -9.38 5.32
CA ALA A 94 -4.98 -10.24 4.20
C ALA A 94 -6.24 -9.70 3.54
N ALA A 95 -6.05 -8.88 2.51
CA ALA A 95 -7.17 -8.40 1.71
C ALA A 95 -7.81 -9.56 0.94
N PRO A 96 -9.15 -9.63 0.86
CA PRO A 96 -9.84 -10.53 -0.06
C PRO A 96 -9.38 -10.27 -1.49
N LEU A 97 -9.17 -11.34 -2.26
CA LEU A 97 -8.65 -11.24 -3.63
C LEU A 97 -9.56 -10.42 -4.57
N ARG A 98 -10.86 -10.35 -4.26
CA ARG A 98 -11.87 -9.54 -4.94
C ARG A 98 -12.50 -8.58 -3.94
N MET A 99 -11.77 -7.54 -3.55
CA MET A 99 -12.20 -6.61 -2.50
C MET A 99 -13.59 -6.02 -2.79
N SER A 100 -13.82 -5.58 -4.04
CA SER A 100 -15.08 -4.97 -4.51
C SER A 100 -16.30 -5.88 -4.41
N GLU A 101 -16.13 -7.21 -4.39
CA GLU A 101 -17.23 -8.17 -4.33
C GLU A 101 -17.63 -8.54 -2.88
N THR A 102 -16.77 -8.25 -1.92
CA THR A 102 -17.06 -8.46 -0.48
C THR A 102 -18.24 -7.59 -0.03
N SER A 103 -18.92 -7.98 1.04
CA SER A 103 -20.05 -7.16 1.53
C SER A 103 -19.62 -5.77 2.00
N LEU A 104 -18.42 -5.64 2.61
CA LEU A 104 -17.83 -4.33 2.92
C LEU A 104 -17.40 -3.58 1.65
N GLY A 105 -16.75 -4.25 0.71
CA GLY A 105 -16.21 -3.60 -0.48
C GLY A 105 -17.28 -3.05 -1.42
N ARG A 106 -18.45 -3.70 -1.48
CA ARG A 106 -19.60 -3.21 -2.25
C ARG A 106 -20.16 -1.88 -1.76
N VAL A 107 -19.96 -1.54 -0.48
CA VAL A 107 -20.39 -0.26 0.11
C VAL A 107 -19.24 0.72 0.34
N ALA A 108 -17.98 0.26 0.25
CA ALA A 108 -16.80 1.10 0.36
C ALA A 108 -16.44 1.70 -1.01
N GLY A 109 -16.42 3.03 -1.09
CA GLY A 109 -15.93 3.74 -2.28
C GLY A 109 -14.42 3.63 -2.47
N HIS A 110 -13.69 3.31 -1.41
CA HIS A 110 -12.24 3.18 -1.38
C HIS A 110 -11.84 1.96 -0.55
N ARG A 111 -10.99 1.09 -1.11
CA ARG A 111 -10.70 -0.27 -0.61
C ARG A 111 -9.19 -0.46 -0.57
N VAL A 112 -8.65 -0.58 0.64
CA VAL A 112 -7.23 -0.55 0.91
C VAL A 112 -6.75 -1.95 1.27
N ALA A 113 -5.80 -2.48 0.49
CA ALA A 113 -5.02 -3.67 0.80
C ALA A 113 -3.63 -3.29 1.33
N ASP A 114 -2.93 -4.25 1.93
CA ASP A 114 -1.50 -4.13 2.19
C ASP A 114 -0.75 -5.40 1.81
N THR A 115 -0.07 -5.38 0.66
CA THR A 115 0.61 -6.55 0.07
C THR A 115 2.06 -6.72 0.52
N ILE A 116 2.60 -5.86 1.41
CA ILE A 116 4.04 -5.81 1.67
C ILE A 116 4.63 -7.04 2.36
N THR A 117 3.81 -7.86 3.01
CA THR A 117 4.25 -9.09 3.69
C THR A 117 3.72 -10.35 3.02
N ALA A 118 3.26 -10.23 1.76
CA ALA A 118 2.79 -11.37 0.99
C ALA A 118 3.93 -12.38 0.77
N SER A 119 3.65 -13.67 0.97
CA SER A 119 4.66 -14.72 0.75
C SER A 119 5.04 -14.88 -0.72
N ASN A 120 4.12 -14.59 -1.63
CA ASN A 120 4.38 -14.51 -3.07
C ASN A 120 3.80 -13.20 -3.60
N PRO A 121 4.54 -12.08 -3.50
CA PRO A 121 4.00 -10.76 -3.82
C PRO A 121 3.70 -10.61 -5.31
N VAL A 122 4.46 -11.25 -6.20
CA VAL A 122 4.19 -11.21 -7.65
C VAL A 122 2.84 -11.85 -7.96
N GLU A 123 2.63 -13.08 -7.50
CA GLU A 123 1.38 -13.79 -7.79
C GLU A 123 0.18 -13.07 -7.16
N LEU A 124 0.34 -12.54 -5.94
CA LEU A 124 -0.71 -11.74 -5.31
C LEU A 124 -1.05 -10.50 -6.13
N LEU A 125 -0.06 -9.73 -6.58
CA LEU A 125 -0.29 -8.55 -7.43
C LEU A 125 -0.95 -8.93 -8.76
N ARG A 126 -0.59 -10.08 -9.35
CA ARG A 126 -1.22 -10.61 -10.58
C ARG A 126 -2.70 -10.93 -10.36
N ILE A 127 -3.04 -11.59 -9.24
CA ILE A 127 -4.43 -11.88 -8.88
C ILE A 127 -5.21 -10.60 -8.61
N LEU A 128 -4.62 -9.64 -7.89
CA LEU A 128 -5.25 -8.35 -7.65
C LEU A 128 -5.47 -7.56 -8.95
N ALA A 129 -4.56 -7.68 -9.92
CA ALA A 129 -4.73 -7.08 -11.24
C ALA A 129 -5.94 -7.63 -12.01
N GLU A 130 -6.20 -8.94 -11.92
CA GLU A 130 -7.38 -9.57 -12.54
C GLU A 130 -8.71 -9.18 -11.88
N ALA A 131 -8.66 -8.77 -10.62
CA ALA A 131 -9.81 -8.43 -9.81
C ALA A 131 -10.00 -6.91 -9.59
N TYR A 132 -9.13 -6.09 -10.18
CA TYR A 132 -9.06 -4.66 -9.91
C TYR A 132 -10.35 -3.94 -10.31
N GLU A 133 -10.88 -3.15 -9.38
CA GLU A 133 -11.95 -2.19 -9.63
C GLU A 133 -11.52 -0.78 -9.19
N PRO A 134 -11.97 0.29 -9.88
CA PRO A 134 -11.71 1.66 -9.43
C PRO A 134 -12.08 1.87 -7.95
N GLY A 135 -11.16 2.46 -7.19
CA GLY A 135 -11.26 2.61 -5.74
C GLY A 135 -10.46 1.56 -4.96
N ASP A 136 -9.94 0.50 -5.61
CA ASP A 136 -8.94 -0.38 -5.01
C ASP A 136 -7.57 0.31 -4.97
N VAL A 137 -6.86 0.15 -3.86
CA VAL A 137 -5.47 0.59 -3.69
C VAL A 137 -4.71 -0.38 -2.78
N ASP A 138 -3.39 -0.27 -2.82
CA ASP A 138 -2.47 -1.07 -2.01
C ASP A 138 -1.48 -0.16 -1.28
N LEU A 139 -1.28 -0.36 0.02
CA LEU A 139 -0.33 0.48 0.77
C LEU A 139 1.13 0.26 0.36
N GLY A 140 1.47 -0.85 -0.31
CA GLY A 140 2.78 -1.01 -0.97
C GLY A 140 3.00 0.03 -2.08
N TRP A 141 1.94 0.45 -2.78
CA TRP A 141 1.97 1.55 -3.75
C TRP A 141 2.22 2.90 -3.07
N THR A 142 1.53 3.16 -1.95
CA THR A 142 1.70 4.39 -1.16
C THR A 142 3.11 4.48 -0.58
N ARG A 143 3.72 3.35 -0.19
CA ARG A 143 5.11 3.30 0.32
C ARG A 143 6.15 3.77 -0.68
N ILE A 144 5.87 3.65 -1.98
CA ILE A 144 6.82 4.05 -3.02
C ILE A 144 6.60 5.48 -3.52
N THR A 145 5.68 6.26 -2.96
CA THR A 145 5.41 7.65 -3.40
C THR A 145 6.66 8.52 -3.41
N GLN A 146 7.52 8.44 -2.38
CA GLN A 146 8.76 9.23 -2.33
C GLN A 146 9.77 8.81 -3.40
N TRP A 147 9.92 7.49 -3.64
CA TRP A 147 10.76 6.97 -4.72
C TRP A 147 10.29 7.47 -6.08
N ARG A 148 8.98 7.35 -6.35
CA ARG A 148 8.35 7.83 -7.60
C ARG A 148 8.57 9.33 -7.79
N GLY A 149 8.34 10.13 -6.74
CA GLY A 149 8.52 11.58 -6.78
C GLY A 149 9.95 12.01 -7.08
N LEU A 150 10.94 11.39 -6.41
CA LEU A 150 12.35 11.69 -6.65
C LEU A 150 12.80 11.31 -8.06
N LEU A 151 12.45 10.10 -8.52
CA LEU A 151 12.78 9.64 -9.87
C LEU A 151 12.11 10.51 -10.94
N ALA A 152 10.82 10.83 -10.79
CA ALA A 152 10.11 11.71 -11.72
C ALA A 152 10.76 13.10 -11.80
N ALA A 153 11.16 13.67 -10.66
CA ALA A 153 11.82 14.98 -10.61
C ALA A 153 13.16 14.99 -11.38
N THR A 154 13.89 13.87 -11.40
CA THR A 154 15.15 13.79 -12.18
C THR A 154 14.94 13.76 -13.69
N LEU A 155 13.75 13.38 -14.14
CA LEU A 155 13.40 13.29 -15.56
C LEU A 155 12.78 14.59 -16.09
N ASP A 156 12.31 15.48 -15.21
CA ASP A 156 11.65 16.74 -15.55
C ASP A 156 12.65 17.86 -15.94
N THR A 157 13.45 17.58 -16.98
CA THR A 157 14.53 18.47 -17.45
C THR A 157 14.17 19.21 -18.74
N GLY A 158 13.05 18.86 -19.38
CA GLY A 158 12.64 19.37 -20.70
C GLY A 158 13.50 18.86 -21.87
N VAL A 159 14.49 17.99 -21.63
CA VAL A 159 15.38 17.41 -22.64
C VAL A 159 15.08 15.91 -22.79
N ASN A 160 15.11 15.41 -24.02
CA ASN A 160 15.05 13.97 -24.25
C ASN A 160 16.37 13.32 -23.81
N LEU A 161 16.32 12.58 -22.70
CA LEU A 161 17.49 11.91 -22.13
C LEU A 161 17.93 10.66 -22.91
N GLY A 162 17.09 10.16 -23.84
CA GLY A 162 17.36 8.91 -24.54
C GLY A 162 17.42 7.73 -23.57
N ILE A 163 16.34 7.53 -22.83
CA ILE A 163 16.21 6.45 -21.84
C ILE A 163 16.16 5.10 -22.58
N THR A 164 17.01 4.16 -22.19
CA THR A 164 17.18 2.86 -22.85
C THR A 164 16.72 1.67 -22.01
N GLY A 165 16.64 1.84 -20.69
CA GLY A 165 16.22 0.80 -19.77
C GLY A 165 16.19 1.30 -18.32
N ALA A 166 15.71 0.46 -17.41
CA ALA A 166 15.79 0.72 -15.98
C ALA A 166 16.07 -0.57 -15.20
N LYS A 167 16.51 -0.42 -13.95
CA LYS A 167 16.71 -1.52 -13.02
C LYS A 167 16.23 -1.14 -11.62
N VAL A 168 15.50 -2.03 -10.97
CA VAL A 168 15.11 -1.88 -9.56
C VAL A 168 15.65 -3.07 -8.78
N SER A 169 16.25 -2.81 -7.62
CA SER A 169 16.63 -3.85 -6.66
C SER A 169 16.00 -3.65 -5.29
N GLY A 170 15.64 -4.76 -4.65
CA GLY A 170 14.93 -4.75 -3.38
C GLY A 170 14.65 -6.15 -2.83
N ALA A 171 13.85 -6.20 -1.78
CA ALA A 171 13.53 -7.44 -1.07
C ALA A 171 12.56 -8.33 -1.87
N LEU A 172 12.88 -9.63 -1.95
CA LEU A 172 12.09 -10.66 -2.64
C LEU A 172 10.70 -10.88 -2.02
N ASP A 173 10.58 -10.74 -0.71
CA ASP A 173 9.34 -10.94 0.03
C ASP A 173 8.56 -9.64 0.25
N ASN A 174 8.67 -8.70 -0.70
CA ASN A 174 8.02 -7.39 -0.61
C ASN A 174 7.47 -6.90 -1.96
N SER A 175 6.26 -6.33 -1.95
CA SER A 175 5.61 -5.81 -3.15
C SER A 175 6.16 -4.45 -3.62
N ALA A 176 6.79 -3.65 -2.76
CA ALA A 176 7.26 -2.31 -3.09
C ALA A 176 8.27 -2.26 -4.26
N PRO A 177 9.35 -3.06 -4.31
CA PRO A 177 10.26 -3.06 -5.46
C PRO A 177 9.58 -3.49 -6.76
N ILE A 178 8.64 -4.44 -6.70
CA ILE A 178 7.87 -4.92 -7.86
C ILE A 178 6.98 -3.80 -8.40
N LEU A 179 6.24 -3.11 -7.53
CA LEU A 179 5.38 -1.98 -7.88
C LEU A 179 6.20 -0.81 -8.47
N LEU A 180 7.39 -0.54 -7.93
CA LEU A 180 8.26 0.51 -8.45
C LEU A 180 8.78 0.16 -9.85
N ALA A 181 9.21 -1.09 -10.08
CA ALA A 181 9.64 -1.57 -11.39
C ALA A 181 8.50 -1.54 -12.41
N ALA A 182 7.30 -1.99 -12.02
CA ALA A 182 6.11 -1.96 -12.88
C ALA A 182 5.70 -0.52 -13.23
N TRP A 183 5.84 0.42 -12.30
CA TRP A 183 5.64 1.84 -12.57
C TRP A 183 6.65 2.38 -13.58
N LEU A 184 7.95 2.16 -13.38
CA LEU A 184 8.97 2.57 -14.35
C LEU A 184 8.70 1.94 -15.74
N ARG A 185 8.30 0.67 -15.78
CA ARG A 185 7.96 -0.03 -17.02
C ARG A 185 6.75 0.60 -17.72
N SER A 186 5.73 0.98 -16.95
CA SER A 186 4.52 1.66 -17.40
C SER A 186 4.83 3.07 -17.94
N GLU A 187 5.61 3.88 -17.22
CA GLU A 187 5.84 5.28 -17.60
C GLU A 187 6.89 5.43 -18.69
N LEU A 188 8.01 4.71 -18.59
CA LEU A 188 9.14 4.89 -19.49
C LEU A 188 9.01 4.10 -20.80
N LYS A 189 8.16 3.06 -20.82
CA LYS A 189 7.96 2.17 -21.98
C LYS A 189 9.25 1.53 -22.51
N VAL A 190 10.26 1.36 -21.65
CA VAL A 190 11.52 0.64 -21.92
C VAL A 190 11.62 -0.61 -21.04
N PRO A 191 12.46 -1.61 -21.37
CA PRO A 191 12.68 -2.77 -20.52
C PRO A 191 13.13 -2.38 -19.10
N VAL A 192 12.61 -3.09 -18.10
CA VAL A 192 12.97 -2.89 -16.69
C VAL A 192 13.41 -4.21 -16.07
N GLU A 193 14.66 -4.27 -15.60
CA GLU A 193 15.18 -5.40 -14.86
C GLU A 193 14.76 -5.31 -13.39
N LEU A 194 14.18 -6.39 -12.85
CA LEU A 194 13.87 -6.51 -11.44
C LEU A 194 14.83 -7.50 -10.77
N ALA A 195 15.68 -7.00 -9.86
CA ALA A 195 16.66 -7.79 -9.12
C ALA A 195 16.24 -7.92 -7.65
N LEU A 196 15.61 -9.04 -7.32
CA LEU A 196 15.13 -9.31 -5.95
C LEU A 196 16.14 -10.12 -5.15
N GLU A 197 16.44 -9.66 -3.95
CA GLU A 197 17.38 -10.29 -3.01
C GLU A 197 16.73 -10.51 -1.64
N GLY A 198 17.49 -11.08 -0.70
CA GLY A 198 17.04 -11.22 0.69
C GLY A 198 16.79 -9.87 1.38
N LYS A 199 16.25 -9.94 2.60
CA LYS A 199 16.02 -8.75 3.42
C LYS A 199 17.31 -7.96 3.63
N SER A 200 17.16 -6.65 3.65
CA SER A 200 18.24 -5.70 3.93
C SER A 200 17.82 -4.78 5.06
N GLU A 201 18.76 -4.51 5.97
CA GLU A 201 18.59 -3.56 7.07
C GLU A 201 18.38 -2.12 6.58
N LEU A 202 18.75 -1.83 5.32
CA LEU A 202 18.53 -0.52 4.71
C LEU A 202 17.03 -0.31 4.40
N GLY A 203 16.33 -1.33 3.94
CA GLY A 203 14.91 -1.25 3.59
C GLY A 203 14.52 -2.16 2.43
N ASN A 204 13.25 -2.06 2.01
CA ASN A 204 12.68 -2.98 1.00
C ASN A 204 13.04 -2.64 -0.45
N ILE A 205 13.43 -1.39 -0.71
CA ILE A 205 13.97 -0.94 -2.00
C ILE A 205 15.36 -0.40 -1.72
N ILE A 206 16.34 -0.96 -2.44
CA ILE A 206 17.75 -0.64 -2.28
C ILE A 206 18.20 0.32 -3.37
N ARG A 207 17.80 0.07 -4.62
CA ARG A 207 18.28 0.87 -5.75
C ARG A 207 17.24 0.95 -6.86
N ALA A 208 17.13 2.13 -7.45
CA ALA A 208 16.45 2.35 -8.71
C ALA A 208 17.41 3.08 -9.66
N GLU A 209 17.61 2.52 -10.85
CA GLU A 209 18.48 3.04 -11.89
C GLU A 209 17.70 3.24 -13.17
N ILE A 210 17.88 4.41 -13.80
CA ILE A 210 17.37 4.72 -15.12
C ILE A 210 18.57 4.92 -16.04
N MET A 211 18.69 4.06 -17.05
CA MET A 211 19.80 4.06 -18.00
C MET A 211 19.50 5.02 -19.15
N THR A 212 20.44 5.92 -19.44
CA THR A 212 20.32 6.90 -20.52
C THR A 212 21.57 6.88 -21.41
N ASN A 213 21.48 7.51 -22.59
CA ASN A 213 22.63 7.65 -23.49
C ASN A 213 23.81 8.44 -22.88
N ALA A 214 23.55 9.28 -21.87
CA ALA A 214 24.56 10.07 -21.18
C ALA A 214 25.13 9.41 -19.92
N GLY A 215 24.61 8.23 -19.55
CA GLY A 215 24.90 7.54 -18.30
C GLY A 215 23.66 7.36 -17.42
N SER A 216 23.81 6.62 -16.33
CA SER A 216 22.69 6.27 -15.46
C SER A 216 22.33 7.36 -14.46
N ILE A 217 21.03 7.53 -14.23
CA ILE A 217 20.48 8.22 -13.05
C ILE A 217 20.22 7.14 -12.00
N VAL A 218 20.82 7.27 -10.82
CA VAL A 218 20.76 6.24 -9.78
C VAL A 218 20.29 6.85 -8.48
N LEU A 219 19.17 6.33 -7.94
CA LEU A 219 18.74 6.57 -6.58
C LEU A 219 19.02 5.30 -5.77
N GLU A 220 19.95 5.38 -4.83
CA GLU A 220 20.42 4.24 -4.05
C GLU A 220 20.32 4.55 -2.56
N ARG A 221 19.63 3.67 -1.83
CA ARG A 221 19.53 3.76 -0.39
C ARG A 221 20.88 3.43 0.24
N THR A 222 21.43 4.37 0.99
CA THR A 222 22.69 4.20 1.72
C THR A 222 22.46 3.95 3.21
N GLU A 223 21.33 4.42 3.73
CA GLU A 223 20.90 4.27 5.13
C GLU A 223 19.36 4.12 5.19
N PRO A 224 18.79 3.61 6.30
CA PRO A 224 17.33 3.51 6.44
C PRO A 224 16.58 4.84 6.22
N GLY A 225 17.20 5.96 6.55
CA GLY A 225 16.61 7.29 6.40
C GLY A 225 17.06 8.09 5.17
N PHE A 226 18.05 7.61 4.42
CA PHE A 226 18.75 8.41 3.41
C PHE A 226 19.11 7.62 2.15
N ALA A 227 19.10 8.30 1.03
CA ALA A 227 19.56 7.79 -0.25
C ALA A 227 20.56 8.75 -0.90
N ARG A 228 21.44 8.20 -1.73
CA ARG A 228 22.29 8.94 -2.65
C ARG A 228 21.61 9.01 -4.01
N LEU A 229 21.50 10.22 -4.56
CA LEU A 229 21.14 10.46 -5.95
C LEU A 229 22.39 10.80 -6.75
N SER A 230 22.67 10.01 -7.77
CA SER A 230 23.79 10.18 -8.70
C SER A 230 23.26 10.43 -10.11
N GLN A 231 23.74 11.48 -10.76
CA GLN A 231 23.34 11.88 -12.11
C GLN A 231 24.57 12.19 -12.97
N PRO A 232 24.57 11.87 -14.27
CA PRO A 232 25.70 12.17 -15.14
C PRO A 232 26.02 13.67 -15.18
N GLY A 233 27.30 14.00 -14.93
CA GLY A 233 27.77 15.40 -14.96
C GLY A 233 27.33 16.26 -13.78
N GLN A 234 26.72 15.66 -12.74
CA GLN A 234 26.32 16.35 -11.52
C GLN A 234 26.99 15.71 -10.29
N PRO A 235 27.21 16.45 -9.20
CA PRO A 235 27.68 15.86 -7.95
C PRO A 235 26.61 14.94 -7.34
N ASP A 236 27.06 13.98 -6.55
CA ASP A 236 26.14 13.14 -5.77
C ASP A 236 25.42 13.97 -4.70
N HIS A 237 24.13 13.72 -4.54
CA HIS A 237 23.29 14.37 -3.54
C HIS A 237 22.80 13.36 -2.51
N ALA A 238 22.97 13.67 -1.22
CA ALA A 238 22.31 12.93 -0.14
C ALA A 238 20.89 13.49 0.04
N ILE A 239 19.89 12.60 -0.02
CA ILE A 239 18.47 12.93 0.02
C ILE A 239 17.81 12.18 1.18
N SER A 240 16.95 12.88 1.92
CA SER A 240 16.11 12.23 2.94
C SER A 240 15.08 11.33 2.27
N LEU A 241 15.07 10.07 2.68
CA LEU A 241 14.17 9.03 2.17
C LEU A 241 13.78 8.09 3.33
N PRO A 242 13.02 8.58 4.33
CA PRO A 242 12.66 7.80 5.51
C PRO A 242 11.86 6.54 5.15
N LEU A 243 12.04 5.49 5.96
CA LEU A 243 11.13 4.35 5.92
C LEU A 243 9.71 4.81 6.30
N ARG A 244 8.72 4.37 5.52
CA ARG A 244 7.31 4.74 5.70
C ARG A 244 6.63 3.71 6.59
N GLY A 245 6.09 4.16 7.73
CA GLY A 245 5.29 3.34 8.62
C GLY A 245 3.87 3.07 8.07
N LEU A 246 3.13 2.19 8.75
CA LEU A 246 1.75 1.89 8.39
C LEU A 246 0.85 3.13 8.52
N GLY A 247 1.01 3.89 9.61
CA GLY A 247 0.29 5.15 9.85
C GLY A 247 0.57 6.19 8.77
N ASP A 248 1.83 6.42 8.41
CA ASP A 248 2.19 7.34 7.32
C ASP A 248 1.54 6.99 5.98
N CYS A 249 1.45 5.69 5.65
CA CYS A 249 0.89 5.24 4.38
C CYS A 249 -0.63 5.39 4.39
N LEU A 250 -1.29 4.96 5.48
CA LEU A 250 -2.73 5.13 5.61
C LEU A 250 -3.12 6.61 5.63
N THR A 251 -2.36 7.46 6.32
CA THR A 251 -2.59 8.91 6.33
C THR A 251 -2.52 9.49 4.93
N GLU A 252 -1.48 9.15 4.15
CA GLU A 252 -1.35 9.63 2.79
C GLU A 252 -2.49 9.15 1.89
N GLU A 253 -2.88 7.88 1.99
CA GLU A 253 -3.95 7.30 1.18
C GLU A 253 -5.30 7.98 1.45
N LEU A 254 -5.60 8.29 2.71
CA LEU A 254 -6.85 8.94 3.08
C LEU A 254 -6.96 10.42 2.65
N ARG A 255 -5.91 11.02 2.07
CA ARG A 255 -5.97 12.39 1.50
C ARG A 255 -6.82 12.47 0.25
N ARG A 256 -6.92 11.40 -0.54
CA ARG A 256 -7.69 11.37 -1.78
C ARG A 256 -8.36 10.02 -1.98
N LEU A 257 -9.69 10.01 -1.89
CA LEU A 257 -10.49 8.78 -2.00
C LEU A 257 -10.91 8.45 -3.44
N ASP A 258 -10.70 9.36 -4.39
CA ASP A 258 -10.91 9.09 -5.81
C ASP A 258 -9.98 7.99 -6.32
N ALA A 259 -10.42 7.25 -7.33
CA ALA A 259 -9.62 6.18 -7.93
C ALA A 259 -8.24 6.67 -8.40
N ASP A 260 -7.17 5.99 -7.96
CA ASP A 260 -5.82 6.22 -8.48
C ASP A 260 -5.66 5.51 -9.84
N ILE A 261 -5.87 6.29 -10.91
CA ILE A 261 -5.73 5.81 -12.29
C ILE A 261 -4.29 5.34 -12.59
N VAL A 262 -3.28 5.93 -11.94
CA VAL A 262 -1.88 5.52 -12.15
C VAL A 262 -1.64 4.17 -11.50
N PHE A 263 -2.11 3.97 -10.26
CA PHE A 263 -2.05 2.65 -9.62
C PHE A 263 -2.78 1.60 -10.46
N GLY A 264 -4.01 1.89 -10.88
CA GLY A 264 -4.79 0.97 -11.72
C GLY A 264 -4.05 0.55 -12.99
N ARG A 265 -3.42 1.50 -13.69
CA ARG A 265 -2.58 1.20 -14.87
C ARG A 265 -1.33 0.39 -14.52
N VAL A 266 -0.62 0.73 -13.44
CA VAL A 266 0.57 -0.02 -13.00
C VAL A 266 0.19 -1.46 -12.68
N LEU A 267 -0.91 -1.67 -11.96
CA LEU A 267 -1.36 -3.00 -11.57
C LEU A 267 -1.84 -3.82 -12.79
N THR A 268 -2.68 -3.24 -13.65
CA THR A 268 -3.34 -3.97 -14.74
C THR A 268 -2.52 -4.08 -16.03
N GLU A 269 -1.60 -3.15 -16.28
CA GLU A 269 -0.73 -3.15 -17.47
C GLU A 269 0.75 -3.30 -17.12
N GLY A 270 1.23 -2.57 -16.11
CA GLY A 270 2.64 -2.53 -15.73
C GLY A 270 3.16 -3.87 -15.19
N ILE A 271 2.40 -4.51 -14.29
CA ILE A 271 2.76 -5.81 -13.70
C ILE A 271 2.82 -6.90 -14.79
N PRO A 272 1.80 -7.10 -15.64
CA PRO A 272 1.88 -8.09 -16.72
C PRO A 272 3.08 -7.89 -17.67
N LEU A 273 3.38 -6.64 -18.04
CA LEU A 273 4.54 -6.35 -18.89
C LEU A 273 5.86 -6.69 -18.21
N LEU A 274 6.02 -6.34 -16.94
CA LEU A 274 7.23 -6.62 -16.17
C LEU A 274 7.48 -8.12 -16.03
N VAL A 275 6.42 -8.88 -15.72
CA VAL A 275 6.50 -10.35 -15.55
C VAL A 275 6.82 -11.03 -16.88
N ALA A 276 6.22 -10.59 -18.00
CA ALA A 276 6.49 -11.16 -19.32
C ALA A 276 7.96 -10.99 -19.79
N GLU A 277 8.64 -9.95 -19.30
CA GLU A 277 10.05 -9.64 -19.65
C GLU A 277 11.05 -10.27 -18.69
N SER A 278 10.61 -10.67 -17.50
CA SER A 278 11.48 -11.25 -16.47
C SER A 278 11.49 -12.76 -16.62
N GLU A 279 12.55 -13.33 -17.22
CA GLU A 279 12.74 -14.80 -17.33
C GLU A 279 12.88 -15.53 -15.98
N LEU A 280 12.86 -14.80 -14.85
CA LEU A 280 13.23 -15.26 -13.51
C LEU A 280 12.10 -15.13 -12.47
N ILE A 281 10.90 -14.70 -12.86
CA ILE A 281 9.75 -14.51 -11.96
C ILE A 281 8.71 -15.62 -12.15
#